data_AF-A0A8T4ZEX1-F1
#
_entry.id   AF-A0A8T4ZEX1-F1
#
_cell.length_a   1.000
_cell.length_b   1.000
_cell.length_c   1.000
_cell.angle_alpha   90.00
_cell.angle_beta   90.00
_cell.angle_gamma   90.00
#
_symmetry.space_group_name_H-M   'P 1'
#
loop_
_entity.id
_entity.type
_entity.pdbx_description
1 polymer ?
#
loop_
_entity_poly.entity_id
_entity_poly.type
_entity_poly.pdbx_seq_one_letter_code
_entity_poly.pdbx_strand_id
1 'polypeptide(L)'
;MKRRGARRLLIQMPDGLKPHAVNISRELMERTGAEVYISAGPCYGGCDVATGQAKMLNVDLIVHYGHTEFVRVDDCPSIFLEVRS
;
A
#
# COMPACT_ATOMS: atom_id res chain seq x y z
N MET A 1 -6.27 -10.88 2.49
CA MET A 1 -4.78 -10.80 2.48
C MET A 1 -4.03 -12.07 2.91
N LYS A 2 -4.52 -12.92 3.84
CA LYS A 2 -3.81 -14.13 4.35
C LYS A 2 -3.17 -15.11 3.33
N ARG A 3 -3.46 -15.00 2.01
CA ARG A 3 -2.92 -15.87 0.95
C ARG A 3 -1.54 -15.48 0.37
N ARG A 4 -0.97 -14.30 0.71
CA ARG A 4 0.34 -13.86 0.13
C ARG A 4 1.55 -14.00 1.07
N GLY A 5 1.38 -14.31 2.36
CA GLY A 5 2.50 -14.53 3.30
C GLY A 5 3.39 -13.31 3.61
N ALA A 6 3.07 -12.14 3.04
CA ALA A 6 3.81 -10.89 3.22
C ALA A 6 3.97 -10.54 4.72
N ARG A 7 5.21 -10.28 5.12
CA ARG A 7 5.64 -9.93 6.49
C ARG A 7 5.82 -8.43 6.64
N ARG A 8 6.07 -7.71 5.55
CA ARG A 8 6.16 -6.25 5.47
C ARG A 8 5.23 -5.70 4.40
N LEU A 9 4.38 -4.75 4.78
CA LEU A 9 3.44 -4.05 3.90
C LEU A 9 3.79 -2.56 3.83
N LEU A 10 3.68 -1.97 2.64
CA LEU A 10 3.64 -0.51 2.47
C LEU A 10 2.24 -0.08 2.02
N ILE A 11 1.57 0.74 2.82
CA ILE A 11 0.33 1.41 2.40
C ILE A 11 0.69 2.72 1.69
N GLN A 12 0.12 2.95 0.51
CA GLN A 12 0.15 4.23 -0.20
C GLN A 12 -1.28 4.67 -0.53
N MET A 13 -1.58 5.96 -0.39
CA MET A 13 -2.91 6.51 -0.66
C MET A 13 -2.86 8.03 -0.95
N PRO A 14 -3.79 8.57 -1.77
CA PRO A 14 -3.95 10.01 -1.98
C PRO A 14 -4.32 10.75 -0.70
N ASP A 15 -4.03 12.05 -0.65
CA ASP A 15 -4.12 12.86 0.57
C ASP A 15 -5.49 12.84 1.24
N GLY A 16 -6.58 12.83 0.46
CA GLY A 16 -7.95 12.73 0.97
C GLY A 16 -8.26 11.44 1.74
N LEU A 17 -7.47 10.37 1.55
CA LEU A 17 -7.61 9.10 2.27
C LEU A 17 -6.65 8.97 3.45
N LYS A 18 -5.55 9.75 3.49
CA LYS A 18 -4.52 9.68 4.56
C LYS A 18 -5.06 9.72 6.00
N PRO A 19 -6.14 10.44 6.35
CA PRO A 19 -6.76 10.36 7.68
C PRO A 19 -7.15 8.95 8.13
N HIS A 20 -7.45 8.04 7.19
CA HIS A 20 -7.81 6.65 7.48
C HIS A 20 -6.60 5.71 7.62
N ALA A 21 -5.40 6.13 7.20
CA ALA A 21 -4.22 5.26 7.10
C ALA A 21 -3.83 4.59 8.42
N VAL A 22 -3.95 5.30 9.55
CA VAL A 22 -3.60 4.78 10.88
C VAL A 22 -4.56 3.67 11.33
N ASN A 23 -5.85 3.80 11.02
CA ASN A 23 -6.84 2.78 11.39
C ASN A 23 -6.71 1.55 10.49
N ILE A 24 -6.52 1.77 9.18
CA ILE A 24 -6.25 0.70 8.21
C ILE A 24 -4.96 -0.05 8.56
N SER A 25 -3.88 0.63 8.96
CA SER A 25 -2.63 -0.05 9.31
C SER A 25 -2.77 -0.92 10.56
N ARG A 26 -3.49 -0.44 11.59
CA ARG A 26 -3.82 -1.25 12.79
C ARG A 26 -4.61 -2.50 12.44
N GLU A 27 -5.69 -2.35 11.69
CA GLU A 27 -6.51 -3.48 11.24
C GLU A 27 -5.70 -4.49 10.41
N LEU A 28 -4.79 -4.02 9.56
CA LEU A 28 -3.89 -4.90 8.79
C LEU A 28 -2.88 -5.62 9.69
N MET A 29 -2.24 -4.93 10.65
CA MET A 29 -1.34 -5.55 11.63
C MET A 29 -2.07 -6.64 12.43
N GLU A 30 -3.25 -6.33 12.98
CA GLU A 30 -4.07 -7.27 13.76
C GLU A 30 -4.54 -8.49 12.95
N ARG A 31 -5.00 -8.29 11.71
CA ARG A 31 -5.53 -9.38 10.87
C ARG A 31 -4.46 -10.25 10.20
N THR A 32 -3.21 -9.79 10.13
CA THR A 32 -2.14 -10.47 9.35
C THR A 32 -0.87 -10.81 10.14
N GLY A 33 -0.55 -10.07 11.21
CA GLY A 33 0.75 -10.18 11.90
C GLY A 33 1.93 -9.57 11.14
N ALA A 34 1.68 -8.81 10.06
CA ALA A 34 2.72 -8.13 9.30
C ALA A 34 3.15 -6.80 9.94
N GLU A 35 4.40 -6.40 9.71
CA GLU A 35 4.91 -5.05 9.93
C GLU A 35 4.33 -4.13 8.83
N VAL A 36 3.70 -3.00 9.21
CA VAL A 36 2.98 -2.13 8.27
C VAL A 36 3.50 -0.70 8.30
N TYR A 37 4.06 -0.26 7.17
CA TYR A 37 4.48 1.11 6.92
C TYR A 37 3.38 1.90 6.20
N ILE A 38 3.33 3.21 6.42
CA ILE A 38 2.47 4.16 5.70
C ILE A 38 3.38 5.12 4.94
N SER A 39 3.17 5.31 3.64
CA SER A 39 3.85 6.37 2.90
C SER A 39 3.28 7.74 3.27
N ALA A 40 4.15 8.63 3.76
CA ALA A 40 3.85 10.04 3.96
C ALA A 40 3.95 10.86 2.66
N GLY A 41 4.56 10.32 1.60
CA GLY A 41 4.76 11.00 0.32
C GLY A 41 3.44 11.28 -0.42
N PRO A 42 3.45 12.09 -1.48
CA PRO A 42 2.27 12.26 -2.33
C PRO A 42 1.85 10.95 -3.00
N CYS A 43 0.66 10.95 -3.56
CA CYS A 43 0.14 9.85 -4.38
C CYS A 43 -0.85 10.45 -5.38
N TYR A 44 -0.39 10.70 -6.61
CA TYR A 44 -1.15 11.44 -7.63
C TYR A 44 -1.99 10.57 -8.57
N GLY A 45 -1.80 9.24 -8.56
CA GLY A 45 -2.55 8.32 -9.42
C GLY A 45 -1.98 6.90 -9.41
N GLY A 46 -2.65 5.98 -10.12
CA GLY A 46 -2.23 4.56 -10.23
C GLY A 46 -0.94 4.30 -11.00
N CYS A 47 -0.27 5.34 -11.51
CA CYS A 47 1.09 5.33 -12.05
C CYS A 47 2.16 5.69 -11.01
N ASP A 48 1.78 6.41 -9.95
CA ASP A 48 2.66 6.95 -8.92
C ASP A 48 2.80 5.94 -7.78
N VAL A 49 3.46 4.81 -8.06
CA VAL A 49 3.60 3.70 -7.12
C VAL A 49 4.93 3.80 -6.36
N ALA A 50 4.87 3.67 -5.03
CA ALA A 50 5.98 3.89 -4.10
C ALA A 50 7.11 2.83 -4.11
N THR A 51 7.55 2.35 -5.28
CA THR A 51 8.58 1.30 -5.45
C THR A 51 9.90 1.65 -4.78
N GLY A 52 10.35 2.91 -4.86
CA GLY A 52 11.57 3.37 -4.21
C GLY A 52 11.54 3.23 -2.68
N GLN A 53 10.39 3.55 -2.06
CA GLN A 53 10.18 3.36 -0.62
C GLN A 53 10.05 1.88 -0.26
N ALA A 54 9.31 1.12 -1.07
CA ALA A 54 9.15 -0.33 -0.91
C ALA A 54 10.49 -1.07 -0.94
N LYS A 55 11.39 -0.69 -1.86
CA LYS A 55 12.76 -1.20 -1.97
C LYS A 55 13.64 -0.78 -0.80
N MET A 56 13.57 0.49 -0.37
CA MET A 56 14.35 1.01 0.77
C MET A 56 13.96 0.34 2.11
N LEU A 57 12.68 0.05 2.32
CA LEU A 57 12.17 -0.61 3.53
C LEU A 57 12.17 -2.15 3.43
N ASN A 58 12.51 -2.70 2.25
CA ASN A 58 12.43 -4.12 1.91
C ASN A 58 11.05 -4.72 2.28
N VAL A 59 10.00 -4.22 1.63
CA VAL A 59 8.61 -4.69 1.82
C VAL A 59 8.23 -5.75 0.79
N ASP A 60 7.36 -6.68 1.18
CA ASP A 60 6.93 -7.80 0.32
C ASP A 60 5.71 -7.45 -0.54
N LEU A 61 4.98 -6.39 -0.19
CA LEU A 61 3.71 -6.02 -0.81
C LEU A 61 3.38 -4.51 -0.64
N ILE A 62 3.06 -3.84 -1.74
CA ILE A 62 2.44 -2.49 -1.73
C ILE A 62 0.91 -2.64 -1.76
N VAL A 63 0.21 -1.87 -0.93
CA VAL A 63 -1.24 -1.71 -0.97
C VAL A 63 -1.55 -0.26 -1.35
N HIS A 64 -1.96 -0.05 -2.60
CA HIS A 64 -2.16 1.26 -3.20
C HIS A 64 -3.66 1.57 -3.29
N TYR A 65 -4.14 2.51 -2.47
CA TYR A 65 -5.56 2.88 -2.36
C TYR A 65 -5.92 4.05 -3.27
N GLY A 66 -7.19 4.10 -3.68
CA GLY A 66 -7.81 5.22 -4.39
C GLY A 66 -7.79 5.10 -5.92
N HIS A 67 -6.97 4.21 -6.47
CA HIS A 67 -6.72 4.12 -7.92
C HIS A 67 -6.80 2.69 -8.44
N THR A 68 -7.10 2.54 -9.73
CA THR A 68 -6.94 1.30 -10.49
C THR A 68 -5.47 1.03 -10.82
N GLU A 69 -5.14 -0.23 -11.12
CA GLU A 69 -3.84 -0.58 -11.72
C GLU A 69 -3.75 0.04 -13.12
N PHE A 70 -2.88 1.05 -13.29
CA PHE A 70 -2.69 1.75 -14.57
C PHE A 70 -1.44 1.28 -15.32
N VAL A 71 -0.40 0.88 -14.57
CA VAL A 71 0.83 0.28 -15.11
C VAL A 71 1.16 -0.94 -14.28
N ARG A 72 1.69 -1.99 -14.90
CA ARG A 72 2.29 -3.11 -14.16
C ARG A 72 3.56 -2.64 -13.45
N VAL A 73 3.73 -3.08 -12.20
CA VAL A 73 4.88 -2.75 -11.37
C VAL A 73 5.58 -4.04 -10.96
N ASP A 74 6.67 -4.37 -11.66
CA ASP A 74 7.40 -5.63 -11.46
C ASP A 74 8.43 -5.55 -10.30
N ASP A 75 8.81 -4.35 -9.85
CA ASP A 75 9.76 -4.13 -8.73
C ASP A 75 9.28 -4.69 -7.38
N CYS A 76 7.97 -4.65 -7.11
CA CYS A 76 7.38 -5.08 -5.85
C CYS A 76 5.92 -5.50 -6.07
N PRO A 77 5.49 -6.69 -5.60
CA PRO A 77 4.11 -7.12 -5.72
C PRO A 77 3.14 -6.06 -5.18
N SER A 78 2.16 -5.69 -5.99
CA SER A 78 1.18 -4.66 -5.63
C SER A 78 -0.24 -5.22 -5.52
N ILE A 79 -1.09 -4.51 -4.80
CA ILE A 79 -2.56 -4.62 -4.84
C ILE A 79 -3.11 -3.20 -4.93
N PHE A 80 -3.87 -2.94 -5.99
CA PHE A 80 -4.62 -1.71 -6.16
C PHE A 80 -6.03 -1.89 -5.57
N LEU A 81 -6.52 -0.87 -4.87
CA LEU A 81 -7.85 -0.83 -4.28
C LEU A 81 -8.54 0.47 -4.71
N GLU A 82 -9.54 0.36 -5.57
CA GLU A 82 -10.44 1.48 -5.82
C GLU A 82 -11.10 1.94 -4.51
N VAL A 83 -11.37 3.23 -4.42
CA VAL A 83 -12.42 3.75 -3.54
C VAL A 83 -13.55 4.23 -4.44
N ARG A 84 -14.73 3.66 -4.25
CA ARG A 84 -15.96 4.06 -4.94
C ARG A 84 -16.89 4.74 -3.94
N SER A 85 -17.48 5.86 -4.35
CA SER A 85 -18.49 6.64 -3.62
C SER A 85 -19.87 5.99 -3.70
#